data_AF-A0A445AR32-F1
#
_entry.id   AF-A0A445AR32-F1
#
_cell.length_a   1.000
_cell.length_b   1.000
_cell.length_c   1.000
_cell.angle_alpha   90.00
_cell.angle_beta   90.00
_cell.angle_gamma   90.00
#
_symmetry.space_group_name_H-M   'P 1'
#
loop_
_entity.id
_entity.type
_entity.pdbx_description
1 polymer ?
#
loop_
_entity_poly.entity_id
_entity_poly.type
_entity_poly.pdbx_seq_one_letter_code
_entity_poly.pdbx_strand_id
1 'polypeptide(L)'
;MEWEVAVIEYSLQQKQYAKQMYEKIKMWTSAYLWDKFYVVFRTTSRCEGINSFINRIFKSTDTILELVTNLELVLHEYKNKEMLFHFNSMNKYPVMTTCLRSIEMNIAMMYTREVFNDVKKEIEGTEAVNLLGKRRCLKTMVYTMEE
;
A
#
# COMPACT_ATOMS: atom_id res chain seq x y z
N MET A 1 8.49 4.94 -9.96
CA MET A 1 9.48 5.04 -11.04
C MET A 1 9.88 6.51 -11.13
N GLU A 2 11.13 6.82 -10.81
CA GLU A 2 11.65 8.18 -10.90
C GLU A 2 11.78 8.59 -12.37
N TRP A 3 11.50 9.86 -12.68
CA TRP A 3 11.44 10.37 -14.05
C TRP A 3 12.73 10.10 -14.86
N GLU A 4 13.88 10.16 -14.19
CA GLU A 4 15.19 9.92 -14.80
C GLU A 4 15.32 8.48 -15.33
N VAL A 5 14.81 7.51 -14.58
CA VAL A 5 14.79 6.09 -14.98
C VAL A 5 13.91 5.89 -16.22
N ALA A 6 12.72 6.51 -16.23
CA ALA A 6 11.81 6.43 -17.38
C ALA A 6 12.41 7.10 -18.63
N VAL A 7 13.09 8.23 -18.49
CA VAL A 7 13.72 8.93 -19.63
C VAL A 7 14.83 8.10 -20.26
N ILE A 8 15.58 7.34 -19.47
CA ILE A 8 16.60 6.41 -19.94
C ILE A 8 15.95 5.20 -20.64
N GLU A 9 14.99 4.56 -19.98
CA GLU A 9 14.32 3.34 -20.47
C GLU A 9 13.64 3.57 -21.83
N TYR A 10 12.97 4.70 -21.99
CA TYR A 10 12.28 5.06 -23.23
C TYR A 10 13.15 5.88 -24.22
N SER A 11 14.44 6.03 -23.95
CA SER A 11 15.39 6.77 -24.81
C SER A 11 14.92 8.20 -25.15
N LEU A 12 14.34 8.90 -24.16
CA LEU A 12 13.74 10.23 -24.33
C LEU A 12 14.72 11.39 -24.08
N GLN A 13 15.96 11.09 -23.75
CA GLN A 13 16.99 12.04 -23.30
C GLN A 13 17.25 13.18 -24.29
N GLN A 14 17.16 12.88 -25.60
CA GLN A 14 17.41 13.86 -26.67
C GLN A 14 16.11 14.43 -27.27
N LYS A 15 14.95 14.04 -26.76
CA LYS A 15 13.66 14.51 -27.28
C LYS A 15 13.30 15.83 -26.62
N GLN A 16 13.27 16.89 -27.41
CA GLN A 16 12.96 18.24 -26.91
C GLN A 16 11.57 18.34 -26.27
N TYR A 17 10.58 17.58 -26.75
CA TYR A 17 9.25 17.52 -26.13
C TYR A 17 9.28 16.89 -24.73
N ALA A 18 10.15 15.90 -24.48
CA ALA A 18 10.26 15.25 -23.16
C ALA A 18 10.87 16.21 -22.13
N LYS A 19 11.88 16.98 -22.55
CA LYS A 19 12.47 18.05 -21.74
C LYS A 19 11.44 19.14 -21.41
N GLN A 20 10.68 19.60 -22.41
CA GLN A 20 9.62 20.59 -22.20
C GLN A 20 8.50 20.09 -21.28
N MET A 21 8.14 18.82 -21.37
CA MET A 21 7.17 18.20 -20.47
C MET A 21 7.66 18.17 -19.02
N TYR A 22 8.93 17.80 -18.82
CA TYR A 22 9.56 17.80 -17.50
C TYR A 22 9.66 19.20 -16.89
N GLU A 23 10.09 20.19 -17.67
CA GLU A 23 10.17 21.59 -17.22
C GLU A 23 8.81 22.11 -16.77
N LYS A 24 7.73 21.66 -17.41
CA LYS A 24 6.35 22.03 -17.08
C LYS A 24 5.71 21.11 -16.05
N ILE A 25 6.40 20.11 -15.50
CA ILE A 25 5.83 19.13 -14.57
C ILE A 25 5.09 19.82 -13.44
N LYS A 26 5.66 20.86 -12.84
CA LYS A 26 5.02 21.63 -11.76
C LYS A 26 3.67 22.27 -12.16
N MET A 27 3.45 22.58 -13.43
CA MET A 27 2.20 23.19 -13.91
C MET A 27 1.07 22.18 -14.02
N TRP A 28 1.36 20.93 -14.40
CA TRP A 28 0.34 19.88 -14.58
C TRP A 28 0.31 18.85 -13.46
N THR A 29 1.36 18.72 -12.66
CA THR A 29 1.40 17.85 -11.48
C THR A 29 0.27 18.17 -10.52
N SER A 30 0.01 19.45 -10.24
CA SER A 30 -1.11 19.83 -9.37
C SER A 30 -2.46 19.41 -9.97
N ALA A 31 -2.70 19.59 -11.27
CA ALA A 31 -3.95 19.19 -11.92
C ALA A 31 -4.11 17.66 -11.99
N TYR A 32 -3.02 16.93 -12.27
CA TYR A 32 -2.99 15.47 -12.29
C TYR A 32 -3.20 14.88 -10.90
N LEU A 33 -2.52 15.40 -9.88
CA LEU A 33 -2.72 14.99 -8.49
C LEU A 33 -4.10 15.41 -7.99
N TRP A 34 -4.63 16.56 -8.44
CA TRP A 34 -5.99 16.98 -8.11
C TRP A 34 -7.01 15.95 -8.60
N ASP A 35 -6.96 15.56 -9.87
CA ASP A 35 -7.89 14.56 -10.41
C ASP A 35 -7.70 13.16 -9.80
N LYS A 36 -6.46 12.74 -9.54
CA LYS A 36 -6.17 11.36 -9.07
C LYS A 36 -6.22 11.18 -7.55
N PHE A 37 -5.73 12.14 -6.77
CA PHE A 37 -5.74 12.05 -5.31
C PHE A 37 -7.04 12.59 -4.71
N TYR A 38 -7.60 13.71 -5.19
CA TYR A 38 -8.83 14.24 -4.58
C TYR A 38 -10.06 13.39 -4.88
N VAL A 39 -10.10 12.57 -5.94
CA VAL A 39 -11.22 11.63 -6.13
C VAL A 39 -11.34 10.65 -4.96
N VAL A 40 -10.22 10.23 -4.35
CA VAL A 40 -10.22 9.38 -3.15
C VAL A 40 -10.73 10.14 -1.92
N PHE A 41 -10.32 11.40 -1.76
CA PHE A 41 -10.80 12.28 -0.68
C PHE A 41 -12.24 12.79 -0.86
N ARG A 42 -12.80 12.72 -2.07
CA ARG A 42 -14.17 13.15 -2.40
C ARG A 42 -15.24 12.12 -2.07
N THR A 43 -14.87 10.91 -1.67
CA THR A 43 -15.87 9.96 -1.18
C THR A 43 -16.39 10.48 0.17
N THR A 44 -17.71 10.72 0.25
CA THR A 44 -18.37 11.23 1.46
C THR A 44 -18.02 10.40 2.68
N SER A 45 -17.89 9.08 2.52
CA SER A 45 -17.46 8.15 3.57
C SER A 45 -16.08 8.44 4.15
N ARG A 46 -15.11 8.89 3.34
CA ARG A 46 -13.76 9.24 3.82
C ARG A 46 -13.78 10.56 4.59
N CYS A 47 -14.52 11.55 4.09
CA CYS A 47 -14.75 12.81 4.81
C CYS A 47 -15.48 12.58 6.14
N GLU A 48 -16.49 11.71 6.15
CA GLU A 48 -17.21 11.30 7.36
C GLU A 48 -16.27 10.61 8.35
N GLY A 49 -15.43 9.69 7.88
CA GLY A 49 -14.43 9.03 8.73
C GLY A 49 -13.42 10.01 9.33
N ILE A 50 -12.90 10.96 8.53
CA ILE A 50 -11.98 12.00 8.99
C ILE A 50 -12.67 12.93 9.99
N ASN A 51 -13.89 13.39 9.72
CA ASN A 51 -14.66 14.23 10.64
C ASN A 51 -14.98 13.49 11.93
N SER A 52 -15.35 12.20 11.87
CA SER A 52 -15.56 11.38 13.06
C SER A 52 -14.29 11.23 13.89
N PHE A 53 -13.13 11.08 13.24
CA PHE A 53 -11.85 11.02 13.91
C PHE A 53 -11.50 12.35 14.58
N ILE A 54 -11.69 13.48 13.88
CA ILE A 54 -11.46 14.83 14.42
C ILE A 54 -12.38 15.05 15.62
N ASN A 55 -13.68 14.78 15.52
CA ASN A 55 -14.64 14.93 16.62
C ASN A 55 -14.32 14.05 17.84
N ARG A 56 -13.54 12.97 17.68
CA ARG A 56 -13.09 12.13 18.80
C ARG A 56 -11.94 12.79 19.58
N ILE A 57 -11.10 13.56 18.89
CA ILE A 57 -9.89 14.17 19.46
C ILE A 57 -10.15 15.62 19.88
N PHE A 58 -11.09 16.27 19.21
CA PHE A 58 -11.46 17.67 19.40
C PHE A 58 -12.75 17.80 20.21
N LYS A 59 -12.71 18.60 21.26
CA LYS A 59 -13.92 19.07 21.95
C LYS A 59 -14.26 20.48 21.46
N SER A 60 -15.53 20.83 21.47
CA SER A 60 -15.99 22.17 21.06
C SER A 60 -15.45 23.32 21.92
N THR A 61 -14.84 23.01 23.06
CA THR A 61 -14.17 23.96 23.97
C THR A 61 -12.70 24.20 23.63
N ASP A 62 -12.11 23.36 22.78
CA ASP A 62 -10.70 23.41 22.46
C ASP A 62 -10.43 24.50 21.42
N THR A 63 -9.27 25.14 21.53
CA THR A 63 -8.83 26.17 20.60
C THR A 63 -8.41 25.57 19.26
N ILE A 64 -8.45 26.37 18.18
CA ILE A 64 -7.95 25.96 16.87
C ILE A 64 -6.46 25.58 16.95
N LEU A 65 -5.69 26.25 17.82
CA LEU A 65 -4.28 25.94 18.02
C LEU A 65 -4.10 24.51 18.57
N GLU A 66 -4.86 24.13 19.60
CA GLU A 66 -4.83 22.78 20.16
C GLU A 66 -5.23 21.71 19.14
N LEU A 67 -6.23 22.01 18.30
CA LEU A 67 -6.62 21.12 17.21
C LEU A 67 -5.46 20.88 16.23
N VAL A 68 -4.81 21.94 15.75
CA VAL A 68 -3.71 21.84 14.78
C VAL A 68 -2.53 21.06 15.39
N THR A 69 -2.14 21.40 16.62
CA THR A 69 -1.04 20.71 17.31
C THR A 69 -1.34 19.22 17.52
N ASN A 70 -2.58 18.88 17.91
CA ASN A 70 -2.97 17.48 18.07
C ASN A 70 -2.98 16.71 16.74
N LEU A 71 -3.43 17.34 15.66
CA LEU A 71 -3.38 16.74 14.32
C LEU A 71 -1.95 16.52 13.84
N GLU A 72 -1.05 17.48 14.07
CA GLU A 72 0.38 17.34 13.75
C GLU A 72 1.02 16.19 14.52
N LEU A 73 0.72 16.06 15.81
CA LEU A 73 1.20 14.96 16.64
C LEU A 73 0.73 13.60 16.10
N VAL A 74 -0.57 13.47 15.81
CA VAL A 74 -1.15 12.24 15.23
C VAL A 74 -0.49 11.90 13.90
N LEU A 75 -0.29 12.88 13.02
CA LEU A 75 0.35 12.68 11.73
C LEU A 75 1.80 12.23 11.89
N HIS A 76 2.51 12.79 12.86
CA HIS A 76 3.88 12.38 13.18
C HIS A 76 3.94 10.95 13.71
N GLU A 77 3.05 10.57 14.64
CA GLU A 77 2.94 9.19 15.11
C GLU A 77 2.62 8.20 13.97
N TYR A 78 1.70 8.59 13.08
CA TYR A 78 1.35 7.77 11.91
C TYR A 78 2.56 7.53 11.02
N LYS A 79 3.29 8.59 10.65
CA LYS A 79 4.52 8.50 9.85
C LYS A 79 5.59 7.63 10.52
N ASN A 80 5.76 7.75 11.83
CA ASN A 80 6.73 6.94 12.57
C ASN A 80 6.35 5.45 12.58
N LYS A 81 5.05 5.14 12.72
CA LYS A 81 4.55 3.76 12.60
C LYS A 81 4.78 3.21 11.19
N GLU A 82 4.44 3.98 10.17
CA GLU A 82 4.67 3.60 8.76
C GLU A 82 6.16 3.32 8.49
N MET A 83 7.06 4.19 8.97
CA MET A 83 8.51 3.99 8.88
C MET A 83 8.95 2.70 9.59
N LEU A 84 8.44 2.43 10.79
CA LEU A 84 8.74 1.21 11.54
C LEU A 84 8.26 -0.04 10.79
N PHE A 85 7.08 0.01 10.16
CA PHE A 85 6.58 -1.10 9.33
C PHE A 85 7.43 -1.32 8.10
N HIS A 86 7.81 -0.27 7.39
CA HIS A 86 8.73 -0.35 6.25
C HIS A 86 10.09 -0.95 6.66
N PHE A 87 10.69 -0.46 7.74
CA PHE A 87 11.94 -0.98 8.27
C PHE A 87 11.84 -2.47 8.63
N ASN A 88 10.79 -2.87 9.35
CA ASN A 88 10.56 -4.26 9.71
C ASN A 88 10.31 -5.16 8.49
N SER A 89 9.66 -4.64 7.46
CA SER A 89 9.42 -5.37 6.21
C SER A 89 10.71 -5.61 5.43
N MET A 90 11.64 -4.65 5.44
CA MET A 90 12.94 -4.77 4.74
C MET A 90 13.94 -5.65 5.48
N ASN A 91 13.95 -5.61 6.80
CA ASN A 91 14.99 -6.27 7.60
C ASN A 91 14.62 -7.68 8.09
N LYS A 92 13.41 -8.15 7.82
CA LYS A 92 12.94 -9.48 8.25
C LYS A 92 12.16 -10.16 7.13
N TYR A 93 12.81 -11.09 6.44
CA TYR A 93 12.10 -11.97 5.51
C TYR A 93 11.04 -12.78 6.27
N PRO A 94 9.78 -12.81 5.78
CA PRO A 94 8.75 -13.63 6.38
C PRO A 94 9.10 -15.12 6.22
N VAL A 95 8.83 -15.90 7.27
CA VAL A 95 9.09 -17.35 7.27
C VAL A 95 7.84 -18.07 6.77
N MET A 96 8.01 -18.83 5.68
CA MET A 96 7.02 -19.73 5.11
C MET A 96 6.89 -20.97 5.99
N THR A 97 5.75 -21.12 6.68
CA THR A 97 5.54 -22.25 7.60
C THR A 97 4.40 -23.16 7.19
N THR A 98 3.49 -22.72 6.32
CA THR A 98 2.31 -23.51 5.94
C THR A 98 2.60 -24.48 4.79
N CYS A 99 1.65 -25.38 4.52
CA CYS A 99 1.70 -26.31 3.38
C CYS A 99 1.66 -25.60 2.00
N LEU A 100 1.25 -24.34 1.95
CA LEU A 100 1.09 -23.52 0.75
C LEU A 100 2.29 -22.60 0.46
N ARG A 101 3.52 -23.09 0.65
CA ARG A 101 4.77 -22.29 0.51
C ARG A 101 4.89 -21.51 -0.79
N SER A 102 4.41 -22.04 -1.92
CA SER A 102 4.45 -21.32 -3.20
C SER A 102 3.54 -20.09 -3.22
N ILE A 103 2.42 -20.13 -2.51
CA ILE A 103 1.50 -19.00 -2.38
C ILE A 103 2.07 -18.00 -1.39
N GLU A 104 2.54 -18.46 -0.23
CA GLU A 104 3.24 -17.62 0.77
C GLU A 104 4.41 -16.85 0.15
N MET A 105 5.22 -17.50 -0.69
CA MET A 105 6.35 -16.85 -1.35
C MET A 105 5.92 -15.72 -2.29
N ASN A 106 4.86 -15.93 -3.08
CA ASN A 106 4.33 -14.87 -3.94
C ASN A 106 3.73 -13.72 -3.14
N ILE A 107 3.00 -14.02 -2.06
CA ILE A 107 2.42 -13.00 -1.19
C ILE A 107 3.52 -12.19 -0.50
N ALA A 108 4.56 -12.85 0.02
CA ALA A 108 5.70 -12.20 0.65
C ALA A 108 6.46 -11.25 -0.29
N MET A 109 6.48 -11.55 -1.59
CA MET A 109 7.09 -10.68 -2.60
C MET A 109 6.20 -9.49 -2.99
N MET A 110 4.88 -9.66 -2.95
CA MET A 110 3.93 -8.66 -3.45
C MET A 110 3.38 -7.74 -2.36
N TYR A 111 3.26 -8.22 -1.13
CA TYR A 111 2.57 -7.54 -0.05
C TYR A 111 3.49 -7.20 1.12
N THR A 112 3.06 -6.23 1.93
CA THR A 112 3.74 -5.88 3.19
C THR A 112 3.68 -7.05 4.16
N ARG A 113 4.60 -7.06 5.12
CA ARG A 113 4.66 -8.10 6.15
C ARG A 113 3.37 -8.24 6.98
N GLU A 114 2.63 -7.15 7.20
CA GLU A 114 1.35 -7.20 7.91
C GLU A 114 0.31 -7.97 7.10
N VAL A 115 0.12 -7.60 5.84
CA VAL A 115 -0.82 -8.29 4.94
C VAL A 115 -0.41 -9.74 4.74
N PHE A 116 0.89 -10.04 4.64
CA PHE A 116 1.39 -11.42 4.62
C PHE A 116 0.96 -12.20 5.87
N ASN A 117 1.10 -11.63 7.07
CA ASN A 117 0.71 -12.30 8.30
C ASN A 117 -0.80 -12.51 8.39
N ASP A 118 -1.60 -11.59 7.89
CA ASP A 118 -3.06 -11.74 7.88
C ASP A 118 -3.48 -12.86 6.93
N VAL A 119 -2.94 -12.91 5.70
CA VAL A 119 -3.23 -14.01 4.78
C VAL A 119 -2.71 -15.34 5.32
N LYS A 120 -1.56 -15.35 5.99
CA LYS A 120 -1.02 -16.54 6.64
C LYS A 120 -1.95 -17.07 7.72
N LYS A 121 -2.51 -16.19 8.58
CA LYS A 121 -3.51 -16.59 9.57
C LYS A 121 -4.75 -17.20 8.93
N GLU A 122 -5.21 -16.65 7.80
CA GLU A 122 -6.34 -17.22 7.05
C GLU A 122 -5.99 -18.60 6.47
N ILE A 123 -4.78 -18.79 5.95
CA ILE A 123 -4.31 -20.11 5.46
C ILE A 123 -4.25 -21.12 6.61
N GLU A 124 -3.67 -20.76 7.75
CA GLU A 124 -3.59 -21.59 8.96
C GLU A 124 -4.98 -21.86 9.56
N GLY A 125 -5.91 -20.91 9.44
CA GLY A 125 -7.32 -21.09 9.83
C GLY A 125 -8.10 -22.00 8.88
N THR A 126 -7.70 -22.04 7.60
CA THR A 126 -8.30 -22.89 6.55
C THR A 126 -7.63 -24.26 6.45
N GLU A 127 -6.61 -24.54 7.26
CA GLU A 127 -5.87 -25.82 7.33
C GLU A 127 -6.73 -27.02 7.81
N ALA A 128 -8.05 -26.86 7.88
CA ALA A 128 -9.02 -27.97 7.89
C ALA A 128 -9.21 -28.63 6.51
N VAL A 129 -8.76 -28.00 5.43
CA VAL A 129 -8.92 -28.50 4.05
C VAL A 129 -7.60 -29.10 3.57
N ASN A 130 -7.46 -30.43 3.70
CA ASN A 130 -6.27 -31.16 3.32
C ASN A 130 -6.01 -31.04 1.81
N LEU A 131 -4.82 -30.56 1.45
CA LEU A 131 -4.40 -30.44 0.06
C LEU A 131 -3.95 -31.81 -0.45
N LEU A 132 -4.89 -32.58 -0.99
CA LEU A 132 -4.68 -33.97 -1.40
C LEU A 132 -3.75 -34.14 -2.61
N GLY A 133 -3.60 -33.12 -3.45
CA GLY A 133 -2.79 -33.28 -4.66
C GLY A 133 -2.48 -32.00 -5.42
N LYS A 134 -1.29 -31.99 -6.02
CA LYS A 134 -0.80 -30.93 -6.92
C LYS A 134 -0.47 -31.53 -8.28
N ARG A 135 -1.13 -31.04 -9.34
CA ARG A 135 -0.89 -31.42 -10.74
C ARG A 135 -0.48 -30.21 -11.56
N ARG A 136 0.62 -30.32 -12.30
CA ARG A 136 1.01 -29.32 -13.31
C ARG A 136 0.33 -29.65 -14.63
N CYS A 137 -0.49 -28.72 -15.13
CA CYS A 137 -1.12 -28.81 -16.45
C CYS A 137 -0.66 -27.61 -17.28
N LEU A 138 0.24 -27.85 -18.24
CA LEU A 138 0.83 -26.81 -19.08
C LEU A 138 1.49 -25.70 -18.24
N LYS A 139 1.03 -24.45 -18.37
CA LYS A 139 1.51 -23.28 -17.60
C LYS A 139 0.77 -23.07 -16.27
N THR A 140 -0.25 -23.88 -15.98
CA THR A 140 -1.14 -23.66 -14.84
C THR A 140 -0.96 -24.76 -13.80
N MET A 141 -0.98 -24.35 -12.53
CA MET A 141 -0.98 -25.28 -11.41
C MET A 141 -2.42 -25.56 -10.97
N VAL A 142 -2.78 -26.84 -10.87
CA VAL A 142 -4.09 -27.29 -10.37
C VAL A 142 -3.90 -27.91 -8.99
N TYR A 143 -4.67 -27.43 -8.02
CA TYR A 143 -4.69 -27.89 -6.63
C TYR A 143 -6.02 -28.62 -6.38
N THR A 144 -5.96 -29.81 -5.80
CA THR A 144 -7.14 -30.60 -5.43
C THR A 144 -7.29 -30.55 -3.92
N MET A 145 -8.46 -30.12 -3.45
CA MET A 145 -8.82 -29.94 -2.04
C MET A 145 -9.94 -30.93 -1.69
N GLU A 146 -9.90 -31.54 -0.50
CA GLU A 146 -11.02 -32.33 0.04
C GLU A 146 -11.93 -31.43 0.87
N GLU A 147 -13.25 -31.49 0.63
CA GLU A 147 -14.25 -30.65 1.30
C GLU A 147 -14.45 -31.01 2.77
#